data_AF-A0A7W8DR33-F1
#
_entry.id   AF-A0A7W8DR33-F1
#
_cell.length_a   1.000
_cell.length_b   1.000
_cell.length_c   1.000
_cell.angle_alpha   90.00
_cell.angle_beta   90.00
_cell.angle_gamma   90.00
#
_symmetry.space_group_name_H-M   'P 1'
#
loop_
_entity.id
_entity.type
_entity.pdbx_description
1 polymer ?
#
loop_
_entity_poly.entity_id
_entity_poly.type
_entity_poly.pdbx_seq_one_letter_code
_entity_poly.pdbx_strand_id
1 'polypeptide(L)'
;MDFPFAISDPPNRACRQRSLRVCLQWCGPLLSVAALATSSMVLGSESSDDLVARLVQESQKHVTPRDVSPTDPLYQAENYAVGLAADVAEFNVWMLEIIKAYANRGDFNSAAYLAKRLPGSGKGTAHAEIAVYLAALPGRQAEAEPYLKVALKELNQVSGLAAELMRARCALALYHLGRKEEAVKMEDGLGKLELLSLNTQLQAADLLPALSLLDAKRLLVTLTEPGNDERKARFLLACAQQQFKKGNTELALPFLEEIGTMSMEAGLPSAQRVLLDLARTAHAGGQAKLANKSMNLFLKCCEAYSDNVEWKALFLASASEVLVDWKRPDEARAWLKVAEAAIPKIFVMEAPAAMLLIAQQRERLDGAAAAEPILLAVARAGRSHAHPRFLAETAVRLCLHYNTLSRPVSAEVTQILNPADVEVKD
;
A
#
# COMPACT_ATOMS: atom_id res chain seq x y z
N MET A 1 -16.99 -12.86 51.17
CA MET A 1 -15.99 -11.78 51.23
C MET A 1 -16.09 -11.04 49.92
N ASP A 2 -16.86 -9.95 49.96
CA ASP A 2 -17.10 -9.03 48.85
C ASP A 2 -15.86 -8.17 48.59
N PHE A 3 -15.57 -7.88 47.31
CA PHE A 3 -15.34 -6.51 46.82
C PHE A 3 -15.73 -6.44 45.33
N PRO A 4 -16.29 -5.31 44.86
CA PRO A 4 -17.14 -5.23 43.67
C PRO A 4 -16.46 -4.50 42.50
N PHE A 5 -16.97 -4.69 41.27
CA PHE A 5 -16.89 -3.66 40.23
C PHE A 5 -18.21 -3.63 39.45
N ALA A 6 -18.94 -2.54 39.64
CA ALA A 6 -19.95 -2.01 38.73
C ALA A 6 -19.49 -0.63 38.24
N ILE A 7 -20.16 -0.11 37.21
CA ILE A 7 -19.92 1.10 36.38
C ILE A 7 -19.31 0.68 35.02
N SER A 8 -20.04 0.48 33.92
CA SER A 8 -21.10 1.23 33.20
C SER A 8 -20.56 1.92 31.93
N ASP A 9 -21.35 1.75 30.87
CA ASP A 9 -21.37 2.37 29.54
C ASP A 9 -20.42 1.89 28.42
N PRO A 10 -20.97 1.64 27.21
CA PRO A 10 -20.23 1.08 26.07
C PRO A 10 -19.40 2.16 25.37
N PRO A 11 -18.18 1.86 24.87
CA PRO A 11 -17.39 2.83 24.10
C PRO A 11 -17.92 2.91 22.65
N ASN A 12 -19.15 3.38 22.48
CA ASN A 12 -19.79 3.56 21.19
C ASN A 12 -19.61 5.02 20.74
N ARG A 13 -18.43 5.34 20.17
CA ARG A 13 -18.15 6.46 19.22
C ARG A 13 -16.66 6.66 18.95
N ALA A 14 -15.77 6.40 19.92
CA ALA A 14 -14.30 6.54 19.75
C ALA A 14 -13.66 5.43 18.89
N CYS A 15 -14.33 4.27 18.74
CA CYS A 15 -13.87 3.17 17.90
C CYS A 15 -14.02 3.49 16.39
N ARG A 16 -15.01 4.32 16.01
CA ARG A 16 -15.33 4.62 14.60
C ARG A 16 -14.32 5.54 13.89
N GLN A 17 -13.63 6.42 14.62
CA GLN A 17 -12.57 7.27 14.04
C GLN A 17 -11.19 6.61 14.02
N ARG A 18 -10.99 5.53 14.79
CA ARG A 18 -9.75 4.74 14.74
C ARG A 18 -9.74 3.79 13.54
N SER A 19 -10.84 3.16 13.18
CA SER A 19 -10.89 2.21 12.05
C SER A 19 -10.55 2.84 10.69
N LEU A 20 -11.01 4.07 10.43
CA LEU A 20 -10.70 4.79 9.17
C LEU A 20 -9.22 5.22 9.04
N ARG A 21 -8.55 5.54 10.15
CA ARG A 21 -7.09 5.81 10.15
C ARG A 21 -6.26 4.54 10.12
N VAL A 22 -6.82 3.45 10.61
CA VAL A 22 -6.19 2.14 10.57
C VAL A 22 -6.11 1.72 9.11
N CYS A 23 -7.19 1.53 8.34
CA CYS A 23 -7.15 0.94 6.99
C CYS A 23 -6.19 1.60 5.98
N LEU A 24 -5.92 2.91 6.13
CA LEU A 24 -5.00 3.68 5.30
C LEU A 24 -3.50 3.34 5.50
N GLN A 25 -3.15 2.47 6.45
CA GLN A 25 -1.78 2.15 6.86
C GLN A 25 -1.28 0.75 6.39
N TRP A 26 -2.09 -0.04 5.66
CA TRP A 26 -1.95 -1.52 5.60
C TRP A 26 -1.42 -2.11 4.28
N CYS A 27 -0.60 -1.37 3.51
CA CYS A 27 0.23 -1.91 2.43
C CYS A 27 1.66 -1.39 2.57
N GLY A 28 2.65 -2.27 2.78
CA GLY A 28 4.06 -1.86 2.67
C GLY A 28 4.45 -1.49 1.24
N PRO A 29 5.62 -0.86 1.01
CA PRO A 29 5.94 0.54 1.29
C PRO A 29 5.04 1.56 0.53
N LEU A 30 3.77 1.23 0.28
CA LEU A 30 2.92 1.88 -0.71
C LEU A 30 1.89 2.88 -0.17
N LEU A 31 1.77 3.09 1.14
CA LEU A 31 0.76 4.00 1.69
C LEU A 31 1.34 4.98 2.72
N SER A 32 1.84 6.10 2.20
CA SER A 32 1.92 7.36 2.97
C SER A 32 0.91 8.40 2.47
N VAL A 33 0.20 8.15 1.36
CA VAL A 33 -0.64 9.16 0.65
C VAL A 33 -1.93 9.51 1.40
N ALA A 34 -2.28 8.78 2.45
CA ALA A 34 -3.56 8.81 3.11
C ALA A 34 -3.91 10.04 3.99
N ALA A 35 -2.97 10.94 4.25
CA ALA A 35 -3.19 12.04 5.20
C ALA A 35 -3.12 13.43 4.54
N LEU A 36 -3.65 13.50 3.32
CA LEU A 36 -3.59 14.64 2.38
C LEU A 36 -4.70 15.70 2.54
N ALA A 37 -5.52 15.66 3.58
CA ALA A 37 -6.65 16.59 3.73
C ALA A 37 -6.49 17.52 4.93
N THR A 38 -6.10 18.76 4.66
CA THR A 38 -6.84 19.99 5.07
C THR A 38 -6.07 21.22 4.57
N SER A 39 -6.62 21.90 3.57
CA SER A 39 -6.41 23.34 3.43
C SER A 39 -7.70 23.97 2.92
N SER A 40 -8.31 24.74 3.78
CA SER A 40 -9.56 25.47 3.57
C SER A 40 -9.35 26.65 2.62
N MET A 41 -10.18 26.77 1.59
CA MET A 41 -10.49 28.05 0.96
C MET A 41 -12.01 28.26 0.93
N VAL A 42 -12.41 29.42 1.43
CA VAL A 42 -13.78 29.91 1.49
C VAL A 42 -14.20 30.35 0.09
N LEU A 43 -15.11 29.61 -0.54
CA LEU A 43 -15.90 30.08 -1.69
C LEU A 43 -17.36 29.62 -1.49
N GLY A 44 -18.28 30.55 -1.76
CA GLY A 44 -19.68 30.48 -1.33
C GLY A 44 -20.49 29.33 -1.94
N SER A 45 -21.42 28.82 -1.13
CA SER A 45 -22.62 28.02 -1.46
C SER A 45 -22.60 27.04 -2.63
N GLU A 46 -21.45 26.45 -2.99
CA GLU A 46 -21.38 25.27 -3.86
C GLU A 46 -21.33 24.02 -2.99
N SER A 47 -22.04 22.97 -3.44
CA SER A 47 -21.92 21.67 -2.80
C SER A 47 -20.49 21.14 -2.98
N SER A 48 -19.95 20.45 -1.98
CA SER A 48 -18.58 19.90 -2.04
C SER A 48 -18.38 18.99 -3.26
N ASP A 49 -19.44 18.31 -3.69
CA ASP A 49 -19.43 17.34 -4.79
C ASP A 49 -19.28 18.04 -6.15
N ASP A 50 -19.91 19.20 -6.34
CA ASP A 50 -19.78 20.00 -7.56
C ASP A 50 -18.34 20.52 -7.75
N LEU A 51 -17.67 20.90 -6.65
CA LEU A 51 -16.28 21.34 -6.68
C LEU A 51 -15.34 20.19 -7.06
N VAL A 52 -15.53 19.00 -6.48
CA VAL A 52 -14.74 17.81 -6.81
C VAL A 52 -14.93 17.44 -8.29
N ALA A 53 -16.18 17.36 -8.76
CA ALA A 53 -16.49 17.04 -10.14
C ALA A 53 -15.85 18.03 -11.12
N ARG A 54 -15.86 19.34 -10.80
CA ARG A 54 -15.18 20.36 -11.61
C ARG A 54 -13.67 20.21 -11.58
N LEU A 55 -13.04 19.97 -10.43
CA LEU A 55 -11.59 19.80 -10.33
C LEU A 55 -11.12 18.57 -11.13
N VAL A 56 -11.85 17.46 -11.02
CA VAL A 56 -11.60 16.26 -11.82
C VAL A 56 -11.81 16.57 -13.30
N GLN A 57 -12.95 17.17 -13.69
CA GLN A 57 -13.23 17.51 -15.08
C GLN A 57 -12.18 18.47 -15.66
N GLU A 58 -11.77 19.49 -14.92
CA GLU A 58 -10.71 20.43 -15.29
C GLU A 58 -9.39 19.75 -15.53
N SER A 59 -9.03 18.81 -14.66
CA SER A 59 -7.85 17.97 -14.83
C SER A 59 -7.90 17.14 -16.13
N GLN A 60 -9.11 16.84 -16.63
CA GLN A 60 -9.35 16.09 -17.86
C GLN A 60 -9.67 16.96 -19.10
N LYS A 61 -9.86 18.29 -19.00
CA LYS A 61 -10.35 19.15 -20.11
C LYS A 61 -9.49 19.10 -21.40
N HIS A 62 -8.24 18.66 -21.31
CA HIS A 62 -7.32 18.54 -22.45
C HIS A 62 -6.90 17.09 -22.69
N VAL A 63 -7.84 16.15 -22.74
CA VAL A 63 -7.56 14.75 -23.13
C VAL A 63 -6.94 14.74 -24.53
N THR A 64 -5.69 14.30 -24.64
CA THR A 64 -5.14 13.90 -25.94
C THR A 64 -5.46 12.42 -26.13
N PRO A 65 -6.01 12.03 -27.30
CA PRO A 65 -6.24 10.62 -27.60
C PRO A 65 -4.95 9.83 -27.37
N ARG A 66 -5.02 8.76 -26.57
CA ARG A 66 -3.94 7.78 -26.44
C ARG A 66 -4.36 6.51 -27.16
N ASP A 67 -3.40 5.86 -27.79
CA ASP A 67 -3.59 4.55 -28.42
C ASP A 67 -3.58 3.46 -27.34
N VAL A 68 -4.64 3.42 -26.52
CA VAL A 68 -4.81 2.43 -25.45
C VAL A 68 -6.13 1.70 -25.70
N SER A 69 -6.08 0.36 -25.66
CA SER A 69 -7.26 -0.45 -25.90
C SER A 69 -8.33 -0.20 -24.82
N PRO A 70 -9.62 -0.07 -25.17
CA PRO A 70 -10.72 -0.07 -24.20
C PRO A 70 -10.78 -1.32 -23.31
N THR A 71 -10.19 -2.42 -23.76
CA THR A 71 -10.10 -3.68 -23.00
C THR A 71 -8.87 -3.74 -22.08
N ASP A 72 -8.00 -2.73 -22.12
CA ASP A 72 -6.83 -2.66 -21.25
C ASP A 72 -7.29 -2.43 -19.80
N PRO A 73 -6.88 -3.28 -18.84
CA PRO A 73 -7.32 -3.12 -17.46
C PRO A 73 -6.93 -1.77 -16.85
N LEU A 74 -5.74 -1.23 -17.17
CA LEU A 74 -5.33 0.06 -16.62
C LEU A 74 -6.16 1.20 -17.18
N TYR A 75 -6.51 1.15 -18.46
CA TYR A 75 -7.43 2.12 -19.04
C TYR A 75 -8.83 2.06 -18.43
N GLN A 76 -9.33 0.85 -18.15
CA GLN A 76 -10.60 0.70 -17.42
C GLN A 76 -10.51 1.26 -15.99
N ALA A 77 -9.41 0.99 -15.28
CA ALA A 77 -9.17 1.53 -13.93
C ALA A 77 -9.22 3.07 -13.93
N GLU A 78 -8.62 3.72 -14.93
CA GLU A 78 -8.68 5.17 -15.07
C GLU A 78 -10.12 5.67 -15.25
N ASN A 79 -10.89 5.03 -16.12
CA ASN A 79 -12.28 5.43 -16.37
C ASN A 79 -13.14 5.29 -15.10
N TYR A 80 -12.93 4.24 -14.31
CA TYR A 80 -13.59 4.09 -13.01
C TYR A 80 -13.14 5.16 -12.01
N ALA A 81 -11.84 5.44 -11.92
CA ALA A 81 -11.32 6.47 -11.01
C ALA A 81 -11.87 7.86 -11.35
N VAL A 82 -11.93 8.22 -12.64
CA VAL A 82 -12.50 9.51 -13.09
C VAL A 82 -14.01 9.56 -12.90
N GLY A 83 -14.72 8.50 -13.27
CA GLY A 83 -16.19 8.49 -13.29
C GLY A 83 -16.86 8.34 -11.92
N LEU A 84 -16.14 7.85 -10.91
CA LEU A 84 -16.71 7.47 -9.61
C LEU A 84 -16.00 8.10 -8.40
N ALA A 85 -14.99 8.95 -8.60
CA ALA A 85 -14.34 9.67 -7.51
C ALA A 85 -15.32 10.60 -6.78
N ALA A 86 -15.37 10.48 -5.46
CA ALA A 86 -16.15 11.35 -4.57
C ALA A 86 -15.30 12.46 -3.92
N ASP A 87 -13.97 12.34 -3.95
CA ASP A 87 -13.04 13.33 -3.40
C ASP A 87 -11.71 13.36 -4.19
N VAL A 88 -11.04 14.51 -4.16
CA VAL A 88 -9.77 14.76 -4.87
C VAL A 88 -8.61 13.94 -4.30
N ALA A 89 -8.56 13.72 -2.97
CA ALA A 89 -7.51 12.91 -2.36
C ALA A 89 -7.68 11.43 -2.76
N GLU A 90 -8.90 10.92 -2.79
CA GLU A 90 -9.20 9.54 -3.23
C GLU A 90 -8.85 9.33 -4.70
N PHE A 91 -9.29 10.27 -5.56
CA PHE A 91 -8.90 10.29 -6.96
C PHE A 91 -7.38 10.24 -7.12
N ASN A 92 -6.65 11.11 -6.41
CA ASN A 92 -5.20 11.15 -6.46
C ASN A 92 -4.56 9.84 -5.97
N VAL A 93 -5.10 9.18 -4.94
CA VAL A 93 -4.62 7.88 -4.46
C VAL A 93 -4.75 6.81 -5.55
N TRP A 94 -5.94 6.62 -6.14
CA TRP A 94 -6.14 5.60 -7.17
C TRP A 94 -5.32 5.88 -8.42
N MET A 95 -5.27 7.14 -8.86
CA MET A 95 -4.49 7.51 -10.03
C MET A 95 -2.99 7.32 -9.80
N LEU A 96 -2.47 7.55 -8.59
CA LEU A 96 -1.09 7.23 -8.26
C LEU A 96 -0.82 5.72 -8.34
N GLU A 97 -1.74 4.86 -7.92
CA GLU A 97 -1.62 3.41 -8.08
C GLU A 97 -1.63 2.99 -9.56
N ILE A 98 -2.52 3.58 -10.36
CA ILE A 98 -2.61 3.34 -11.81
C ILE A 98 -1.33 3.80 -12.52
N ILE A 99 -0.81 4.98 -12.18
CA ILE A 99 0.46 5.51 -12.70
C ILE A 99 1.62 4.56 -12.38
N LYS A 100 1.68 4.05 -11.14
CA LYS A 100 2.68 3.05 -10.74
C LYS A 100 2.53 1.76 -11.55
N ALA A 101 1.29 1.32 -11.81
CA ALA A 101 1.05 0.13 -12.62
C ALA A 101 1.51 0.30 -14.08
N TYR A 102 1.28 1.47 -14.70
CA TYR A 102 1.82 1.80 -16.02
C TYR A 102 3.36 1.82 -16.01
N ALA A 103 3.96 2.47 -15.00
CA ALA A 103 5.42 2.50 -14.86
C ALA A 103 6.02 1.10 -14.69
N ASN A 104 5.37 0.22 -13.91
CA ASN A 104 5.77 -1.19 -13.74
C ASN A 104 5.70 -1.99 -15.04
N ARG A 105 4.74 -1.68 -15.92
CA ARG A 105 4.65 -2.25 -17.28
C ARG A 105 5.68 -1.65 -18.26
N GLY A 106 6.40 -0.61 -17.84
CA GLY A 106 7.34 0.12 -18.68
C GLY A 106 6.69 1.19 -19.57
N ASP A 107 5.38 1.44 -19.44
CA ASP A 107 4.67 2.47 -20.19
C ASP A 107 4.74 3.83 -19.46
N PHE A 108 5.91 4.46 -19.57
CA PHE A 108 6.15 5.77 -18.97
C PHE A 108 5.43 6.91 -19.69
N ASN A 109 4.99 6.70 -20.94
CA ASN A 109 4.22 7.68 -21.68
C ASN A 109 2.81 7.83 -21.07
N SER A 110 2.13 6.72 -20.79
CA SER A 110 0.84 6.73 -20.09
C SER A 110 0.99 7.22 -18.65
N ALA A 111 2.02 6.78 -17.92
CA ALA A 111 2.30 7.25 -16.57
C ALA A 111 2.48 8.79 -16.53
N ALA A 112 3.29 9.34 -17.43
CA ALA A 112 3.54 10.78 -17.53
C ALA A 112 2.30 11.57 -17.99
N TYR A 113 1.52 11.00 -18.91
CA TYR A 113 0.27 11.57 -19.37
C TYR A 113 -0.71 11.78 -18.19
N LEU A 114 -0.85 10.76 -17.33
CA LEU A 114 -1.72 10.81 -16.17
C LEU A 114 -1.16 11.74 -15.08
N ALA A 115 0.14 11.67 -14.79
CA ALA A 115 0.77 12.50 -13.76
C ALA A 115 0.58 14.01 -13.99
N LYS A 116 0.56 14.46 -15.26
CA LYS A 116 0.30 15.87 -15.61
C LYS A 116 -1.13 16.33 -15.35
N ARG A 117 -2.06 15.38 -15.19
CA ARG A 117 -3.51 15.61 -15.04
C ARG A 117 -4.00 15.33 -13.64
N LEU A 118 -3.12 15.24 -12.65
CA LEU A 118 -3.56 15.15 -11.27
C LEU A 118 -3.78 16.56 -10.70
N PRO A 119 -4.92 16.83 -10.05
CA PRO A 119 -5.16 18.08 -9.36
C PRO A 119 -4.32 18.24 -8.08
N GLY A 120 -4.06 19.48 -7.70
CA GLY A 120 -3.37 19.85 -6.45
C GLY A 120 -1.98 19.23 -6.30
N SER A 121 -1.67 18.73 -5.11
CA SER A 121 -0.38 18.08 -4.79
C SER A 121 -0.18 16.72 -5.47
N GLY A 122 -1.22 16.16 -6.09
CA GLY A 122 -1.16 14.87 -6.79
C GLY A 122 -0.17 14.91 -7.96
N LYS A 123 -0.12 16.02 -8.70
CA LYS A 123 0.82 16.21 -9.82
C LYS A 123 2.27 16.09 -9.37
N GLY A 124 2.66 16.86 -8.36
CA GLY A 124 4.00 16.83 -7.80
C GLY A 124 4.36 15.43 -7.31
N THR A 125 3.46 14.81 -6.53
CA THR A 125 3.64 13.46 -5.98
C THR A 125 3.84 12.42 -7.08
N ALA A 126 3.04 12.46 -8.14
CA ALA A 126 3.16 11.52 -9.26
C ALA A 126 4.48 11.67 -10.03
N HIS A 127 4.92 12.91 -10.27
CA HIS A 127 6.22 13.13 -10.91
C HIS A 127 7.37 12.67 -10.01
N ALA A 128 7.27 12.85 -8.69
CA ALA A 128 8.26 12.32 -7.75
C ALA A 128 8.31 10.79 -7.78
N GLU A 129 7.16 10.11 -7.82
CA GLU A 129 7.08 8.65 -7.92
C GLU A 129 7.66 8.14 -9.25
N ILE A 130 7.31 8.73 -10.39
CA ILE A 130 7.88 8.38 -11.69
C ILE A 130 9.41 8.58 -11.69
N ALA A 131 9.89 9.68 -11.10
CA ALA A 131 11.32 9.96 -10.98
C ALA A 131 12.04 8.88 -10.17
N VAL A 132 11.47 8.44 -9.04
CA VAL A 132 12.01 7.32 -8.25
C VAL A 132 12.10 6.04 -9.09
N TYR A 133 11.02 5.67 -9.80
CA TYR A 133 11.01 4.47 -10.64
C TYR A 133 12.08 4.51 -11.73
N LEU A 134 12.15 5.60 -12.49
CA LEU A 134 13.13 5.73 -13.58
C LEU A 134 14.57 5.79 -13.04
N ALA A 135 14.81 6.48 -11.93
CA ALA A 135 16.13 6.59 -11.33
C ALA A 135 16.63 5.25 -10.79
N ALA A 136 15.73 4.39 -10.29
CA ALA A 136 16.06 3.06 -9.81
C ALA A 136 16.39 2.06 -10.94
N LEU A 137 15.97 2.34 -12.18
CA LEU A 137 16.22 1.46 -13.33
C LEU A 137 17.60 1.74 -13.97
N PRO A 138 18.47 0.72 -14.11
CA PRO A 138 19.76 0.89 -14.78
C PRO A 138 19.61 1.41 -16.22
N GLY A 139 20.34 2.48 -16.56
CA GLY A 139 20.36 3.05 -17.91
C GLY A 139 19.24 4.06 -18.20
N ARG A 140 18.31 4.29 -17.26
CA ARG A 140 17.17 5.21 -17.44
C ARG A 140 17.21 6.45 -16.55
N GLN A 141 18.32 6.67 -15.86
CA GLN A 141 18.49 7.78 -14.92
C GLN A 141 18.30 9.15 -15.58
N ALA A 142 18.73 9.31 -16.84
CA ALA A 142 18.55 10.56 -17.59
C ALA A 142 17.07 10.91 -17.82
N GLU A 143 16.21 9.89 -17.96
CA GLU A 143 14.77 10.09 -18.15
C GLU A 143 14.07 10.54 -16.86
N ALA A 144 14.64 10.27 -15.68
CA ALA A 144 14.07 10.66 -14.39
C ALA A 144 14.15 12.18 -14.15
N GLU A 145 15.20 12.83 -14.66
CA GLU A 145 15.51 14.24 -14.41
C GLU A 145 14.37 15.23 -14.74
N PRO A 146 13.67 15.17 -15.89
CA PRO A 146 12.55 16.06 -16.16
C PRO A 146 11.40 15.89 -15.15
N TYR A 147 11.13 14.67 -14.68
CA TYR A 147 10.09 14.43 -13.67
C TYR A 147 10.50 14.97 -12.31
N LEU A 148 11.75 14.75 -11.90
CA LEU A 148 12.28 15.30 -10.65
C LEU A 148 12.23 16.83 -10.66
N LYS A 149 12.57 17.50 -11.77
CA LYS A 149 12.46 18.97 -11.88
C LYS A 149 11.04 19.47 -11.67
N VAL A 150 10.05 18.81 -12.26
CA VAL A 150 8.64 19.17 -12.05
C VAL A 150 8.26 18.95 -10.58
N ALA A 151 8.62 17.80 -10.00
CA ALA A 151 8.34 17.52 -8.60
C ALA A 151 8.95 18.60 -7.68
N LEU A 152 10.24 18.91 -7.82
CA LEU A 152 10.90 19.94 -7.02
C LEU A 152 10.24 21.33 -7.15
N LYS A 153 9.75 21.67 -8.34
CA LYS A 153 9.00 22.92 -8.56
C LYS A 153 7.67 22.94 -7.80
N GLU A 154 6.91 21.84 -7.90
CA GLU A 154 5.61 21.68 -7.23
C GLU A 154 5.77 21.60 -5.70
N LEU A 155 6.87 21.03 -5.20
CA LEU A 155 7.17 20.92 -3.77
C LEU A 155 7.16 22.29 -3.06
N ASN A 156 7.58 23.35 -3.75
CA ASN A 156 7.57 24.73 -3.21
C ASN A 156 6.15 25.31 -3.05
N GLN A 157 5.13 24.64 -3.61
CA GLN A 157 3.73 25.07 -3.59
C GLN A 157 2.87 24.24 -2.64
N VAL A 158 3.44 23.18 -2.04
CA VAL A 158 2.75 22.26 -1.15
C VAL A 158 3.25 22.46 0.28
N SER A 159 2.38 22.29 1.27
CA SER A 159 2.71 22.40 2.69
C SER A 159 2.22 21.19 3.50
N GLY A 160 2.62 21.13 4.77
CA GLY A 160 2.24 20.07 5.70
C GLY A 160 2.75 18.69 5.29
N LEU A 161 1.99 17.65 5.65
CA LEU A 161 2.40 16.27 5.43
C LEU A 161 2.57 15.94 3.95
N ALA A 162 1.74 16.49 3.07
CA ALA A 162 1.87 16.30 1.62
C ALA A 162 3.25 16.71 1.09
N ALA A 163 3.77 17.85 1.57
CA ALA A 163 5.10 18.33 1.21
C ALA A 163 6.20 17.42 1.77
N GLU A 164 6.03 16.94 3.00
CA GLU A 164 6.98 16.03 3.65
C GLU A 164 7.12 14.71 2.88
N LEU A 165 6.00 14.08 2.53
CA LEU A 165 5.98 12.84 1.75
C LEU A 165 6.59 13.02 0.37
N MET A 166 6.23 14.12 -0.30
CA MET A 166 6.78 14.46 -1.60
C MET A 166 8.29 14.73 -1.52
N ARG A 167 8.74 15.41 -0.45
CA ARG A 167 10.17 15.66 -0.18
C ARG A 167 10.93 14.35 0.03
N ALA A 168 10.37 13.39 0.76
CA ALA A 168 10.97 12.07 0.94
C ALA A 168 11.09 11.31 -0.40
N ARG A 169 10.08 11.39 -1.28
CA ARG A 169 10.14 10.82 -2.63
C ARG A 169 11.21 11.48 -3.50
N CYS A 170 11.29 12.82 -3.48
CA CYS A 170 12.35 13.55 -4.19
C CYS A 170 13.75 13.18 -3.66
N ALA A 171 13.93 13.08 -2.34
CA ALA A 171 15.19 12.65 -1.74
C ALA A 171 15.58 11.24 -2.21
N LEU A 172 14.64 10.29 -2.20
CA LEU A 172 14.88 8.93 -2.69
C LEU A 172 15.31 8.91 -4.16
N ALA A 173 14.66 9.69 -5.03
CA ALA A 173 15.06 9.81 -6.43
C ALA A 173 16.48 10.39 -6.56
N LEU A 174 16.81 11.44 -5.80
CA LEU A 174 18.15 12.04 -5.79
C LEU A 174 19.23 11.04 -5.36
N TYR A 175 18.95 10.18 -4.36
CA TYR A 175 19.87 9.11 -3.98
C TYR A 175 20.11 8.12 -5.13
N HIS A 176 19.05 7.67 -5.81
CA HIS A 176 19.19 6.80 -6.99
C HIS A 176 19.98 7.45 -8.13
N LEU A 177 19.90 8.78 -8.28
CA LEU A 177 20.67 9.56 -9.26
C LEU A 177 22.11 9.87 -8.82
N GLY A 178 22.54 9.42 -7.63
CA GLY A 178 23.87 9.71 -7.08
C GLY A 178 24.06 11.14 -6.56
N ARG A 179 22.98 11.95 -6.49
CA ARG A 179 23.00 13.36 -6.06
C ARG A 179 22.82 13.48 -4.54
N LYS A 180 23.68 12.79 -3.79
CA LYS A 180 23.56 12.62 -2.33
C LYS A 180 23.51 13.95 -1.57
N GLU A 181 24.33 14.92 -1.94
CA GLU A 181 24.38 16.22 -1.25
C GLU A 181 23.05 16.98 -1.34
N GLU A 182 22.34 16.85 -2.47
CA GLU A 182 21.02 17.46 -2.64
C GLU A 182 19.94 16.68 -1.90
N ALA A 183 20.05 15.34 -1.88
CA ALA A 183 19.15 14.49 -1.11
C ALA A 183 19.23 14.80 0.40
N VAL A 184 20.43 14.96 0.95
CA VAL A 184 20.64 15.29 2.37
C VAL A 184 20.00 16.63 2.74
N LYS A 185 20.06 17.65 1.88
CA LYS A 185 19.36 18.93 2.11
C LYS A 185 17.83 18.77 2.19
N MET A 186 17.27 17.76 1.53
CA MET A 186 15.84 17.45 1.62
C MET A 186 15.50 16.77 2.95
N GLU A 187 16.45 16.09 3.60
CA GLU A 187 16.21 15.40 4.87
C GLU A 187 15.94 16.39 6.02
N ASP A 188 16.53 17.59 5.98
CA ASP A 188 16.33 18.65 6.98
C ASP A 188 14.86 19.07 7.11
N GLY A 189 14.06 18.88 6.05
CA GLY A 189 12.64 19.18 6.00
C GLY A 189 11.73 17.99 6.31
N LEU A 190 12.27 16.88 6.83
CA LEU A 190 11.51 15.68 7.21
C LEU A 190 11.37 15.56 8.72
N GLY A 191 10.17 15.19 9.18
CA GLY A 191 9.96 14.72 10.53
C GLY A 191 10.67 13.39 10.77
N LYS A 192 10.93 13.07 12.04
CA LYS A 192 11.68 11.87 12.43
C LYS A 192 11.10 10.57 11.86
N LEU A 193 9.78 10.46 11.78
CA LEU A 193 9.11 9.27 11.28
C LEU A 193 9.19 9.11 9.75
N GLU A 194 9.17 10.22 9.01
CA GLU A 194 9.34 10.16 7.56
C GLU A 194 10.82 9.95 7.20
N LEU A 195 11.73 10.54 7.98
CA LEU A 195 13.16 10.24 7.86
C LEU A 195 13.46 8.74 8.11
N LEU A 196 12.83 8.10 9.10
CA LEU A 196 12.93 6.65 9.28
C LEU A 196 12.39 5.88 8.06
N SER A 197 11.27 6.34 7.50
CA SER A 197 10.63 5.71 6.33
C SER A 197 11.49 5.85 5.07
N LEU A 198 12.13 7.00 4.87
CA LEU A 198 13.13 7.22 3.83
C LEU A 198 14.35 6.31 4.04
N ASN A 199 14.94 6.30 5.24
CA ASN A 199 16.07 5.43 5.57
C ASN A 199 15.76 3.96 5.33
N THR A 200 14.56 3.50 5.70
CA THR A 200 14.10 2.13 5.42
C THR A 200 14.15 1.82 3.92
N GLN A 201 13.65 2.73 3.08
CA GLN A 201 13.66 2.56 1.62
C GLN A 201 15.08 2.62 1.05
N LEU A 202 15.93 3.52 1.55
CA LEU A 202 17.32 3.62 1.12
C LEU A 202 18.13 2.37 1.48
N GLN A 203 17.92 1.78 2.66
CA GLN A 203 18.55 0.51 3.05
C GLN A 203 18.05 -0.65 2.17
N ALA A 204 16.75 -0.74 1.92
CA ALA A 204 16.18 -1.78 1.06
C ALA A 204 16.70 -1.71 -0.39
N ALA A 205 16.93 -0.49 -0.88
CA ALA A 205 17.48 -0.19 -2.21
C ALA A 205 19.02 -0.25 -2.28
N ASP A 206 19.72 -0.56 -1.18
CA ASP A 206 21.19 -0.58 -1.08
C ASP A 206 21.87 0.77 -1.46
N LEU A 207 21.19 1.88 -1.17
CA LEU A 207 21.68 3.25 -1.42
C LEU A 207 22.45 3.85 -0.24
N LEU A 208 22.42 3.17 0.91
CA LEU A 208 23.19 3.51 2.10
C LEU A 208 24.14 2.37 2.47
N PRO A 209 25.22 2.64 3.21
CA PRO A 209 26.07 1.59 3.78
C PRO A 209 25.26 0.65 4.68
N ALA A 210 25.62 -0.63 4.65
CA ALA A 210 24.98 -1.62 5.50
C ALA A 210 25.29 -1.36 6.97
N LEU A 211 24.26 -1.34 7.80
CA LEU A 211 24.36 -1.04 9.22
C LEU A 211 24.58 -2.30 10.05
N SER A 212 25.35 -2.16 11.12
CA SER A 212 25.36 -3.13 12.22
C SER A 212 24.06 -3.00 13.05
N LEU A 213 23.68 -4.04 13.78
CA LEU A 213 22.52 -3.97 14.68
C LEU A 213 22.69 -2.84 15.71
N LEU A 214 23.90 -2.63 16.22
CA LEU A 214 24.18 -1.58 17.20
C LEU A 214 23.92 -0.19 16.63
N ASP A 215 24.39 0.09 15.42
CA ASP A 215 24.19 1.40 14.78
C ASP A 215 22.72 1.63 14.42
N ALA A 216 22.04 0.58 13.94
CA ALA A 216 20.61 0.64 13.69
C ALA A 216 19.84 0.95 14.99
N LYS A 217 20.14 0.27 16.11
CA LYS A 217 19.51 0.54 17.41
C LYS A 217 19.78 1.95 17.90
N ARG A 218 20.99 2.50 17.71
CA ARG A 218 21.31 3.90 18.05
C ARG A 218 20.43 4.89 17.30
N LEU A 219 20.17 4.66 16.01
CA LEU A 219 19.24 5.49 15.24
C LEU A 219 17.81 5.40 15.80
N LEU A 220 17.37 4.20 16.20
CA LEU A 220 16.04 3.98 16.76
C LEU A 220 15.84 4.59 18.16
N VAL A 221 16.89 4.71 18.97
CA VAL A 221 16.81 5.33 20.31
C VAL A 221 16.37 6.80 20.22
N THR A 222 16.66 7.49 19.11
CA THR A 222 16.24 8.89 18.90
C THR A 222 14.73 9.05 18.64
N LEU A 223 14.02 7.93 18.43
CA LEU A 223 12.59 7.83 18.18
C LEU A 223 11.86 7.45 19.48
N THR A 224 11.58 8.46 20.30
CA THR A 224 10.89 8.33 21.59
C THR A 224 9.38 8.24 21.48
N GLU A 225 8.82 8.36 20.27
CA GLU A 225 7.37 8.37 20.06
C GLU A 225 6.78 6.95 20.19
N PRO A 226 5.88 6.72 21.17
CA PRO A 226 5.21 5.44 21.36
C PRO A 226 4.28 5.11 20.17
N GLY A 227 4.16 3.83 19.81
CA GLY A 227 3.25 3.36 18.76
C GLY A 227 3.85 3.24 17.36
N ASN A 228 5.17 3.41 17.21
CA ASN A 228 5.87 3.34 15.92
C ASN A 228 6.63 2.02 15.68
N ASP A 229 6.34 0.98 16.46
CA ASP A 229 7.15 -0.24 16.50
C ASP A 229 7.15 -1.01 15.17
N GLU A 230 6.09 -0.89 14.37
CA GLU A 230 6.07 -1.44 13.01
C GLU A 230 7.10 -0.75 12.11
N ARG A 231 7.18 0.58 12.13
CA ARG A 231 8.17 1.32 11.31
C ARG A 231 9.59 0.97 11.75
N LYS A 232 9.82 0.86 13.06
CA LYS A 232 11.10 0.42 13.62
C LYS A 232 11.45 -1.00 13.16
N ALA A 233 10.50 -1.93 13.23
CA ALA A 233 10.69 -3.31 12.81
C ALA A 233 10.92 -3.43 11.30
N ARG A 234 10.24 -2.63 10.46
CA ARG A 234 10.49 -2.54 9.01
C ARG A 234 11.88 -1.98 8.69
N PHE A 235 12.34 -0.98 9.45
CA PHE A 235 13.70 -0.47 9.30
C PHE A 235 14.74 -1.55 9.61
N LEU A 236 14.60 -2.26 10.73
CA LEU A 236 15.49 -3.38 11.08
C LEU A 236 15.44 -4.50 10.02
N LEU A 237 14.26 -4.78 9.47
CA LEU A 237 14.10 -5.76 8.41
C LEU A 237 14.86 -5.35 7.15
N ALA A 238 14.77 -4.08 6.73
CA ALA A 238 15.50 -3.56 5.58
C ALA A 238 17.03 -3.67 5.79
N CYS A 239 17.53 -3.36 6.99
CA CYS A 239 18.93 -3.58 7.33
C CYS A 239 19.32 -5.06 7.22
N ALA A 240 18.50 -5.97 7.75
CA ALA A 240 18.76 -7.40 7.67
C ALA A 240 18.78 -7.91 6.22
N GLN A 241 17.80 -7.50 5.40
CA GLN A 241 17.73 -7.83 3.96
C GLN A 241 18.98 -7.40 3.21
N GLN A 242 19.48 -6.21 3.50
CA GLN A 242 20.70 -5.71 2.90
C GLN A 242 21.94 -6.52 3.32
N GLN A 243 22.03 -6.92 4.60
CA GLN A 243 23.10 -7.81 5.06
C GLN A 243 23.05 -9.17 4.34
N PHE A 244 21.86 -9.74 4.13
CA PHE A 244 21.71 -10.97 3.33
C PHE A 244 22.15 -10.77 1.88
N LYS A 245 21.73 -9.68 1.22
CA LYS A 245 22.16 -9.34 -0.16
C LYS A 245 23.68 -9.25 -0.28
N LYS A 246 24.36 -8.80 0.78
CA LYS A 246 25.84 -8.69 0.86
C LYS A 246 26.53 -9.99 1.29
N GLY A 247 25.79 -11.06 1.54
CA GLY A 247 26.34 -12.35 2.01
C GLY A 247 26.68 -12.39 3.50
N ASN A 248 26.41 -11.32 4.24
CA ASN A 248 26.73 -11.18 5.67
C ASN A 248 25.65 -11.82 6.56
N THR A 249 25.40 -13.11 6.35
CA THR A 249 24.32 -13.85 7.02
C THR A 249 24.42 -13.78 8.55
N GLU A 250 25.64 -13.87 9.10
CA GLU A 250 25.88 -13.79 10.55
C GLU A 250 25.53 -12.41 11.13
N LEU A 251 25.71 -11.33 10.36
CA LEU A 251 25.34 -9.97 10.78
C LEU A 251 23.85 -9.70 10.61
N ALA A 252 23.17 -10.41 9.71
CA ALA A 252 21.73 -10.29 9.48
C ALA A 252 20.92 -10.96 10.60
N LEU A 253 21.41 -12.08 11.15
CA LEU A 253 20.71 -12.89 12.16
C LEU A 253 20.27 -12.10 13.41
N PRO A 254 21.13 -11.28 14.06
CA PRO A 254 20.73 -10.50 15.23
C PRO A 254 19.57 -9.52 14.97
N PHE A 255 19.44 -8.97 13.76
CA PHE A 255 18.31 -8.12 13.41
C PHE A 255 17.00 -8.89 13.43
N LEU A 256 17.00 -10.09 12.87
CA LEU A 256 15.83 -10.95 12.81
C LEU A 256 15.38 -11.39 14.22
N GLU A 257 16.33 -11.64 15.12
CA GLU A 257 16.05 -11.94 16.53
C GLU A 257 15.44 -10.74 17.27
N GLU A 258 16.00 -9.54 17.08
CA GLU A 258 15.47 -8.30 17.64
C GLU A 258 14.02 -8.04 17.19
N ILE A 259 13.73 -8.18 15.89
CA ILE A 259 12.38 -8.03 15.34
C ILE A 259 11.42 -9.05 15.96
N GLY A 260 11.88 -10.30 16.12
CA GLY A 260 11.12 -11.37 16.77
C GLY A 260 10.75 -11.00 18.21
N THR A 261 11.71 -10.50 19.00
CA THR A 261 11.49 -10.04 20.38
C THR A 261 10.52 -8.86 20.44
N MET A 262 10.72 -7.83 19.60
CA MET A 262 9.81 -6.68 19.51
C MET A 262 8.37 -7.10 19.22
N SER A 263 8.19 -8.08 18.33
CA SER A 263 6.87 -8.59 17.95
C SER A 263 6.19 -9.38 19.08
N MET A 264 6.97 -10.07 19.92
CA MET A 264 6.46 -10.86 21.05
C MET A 264 6.13 -10.00 22.27
N GLU A 265 6.99 -9.03 22.61
CA GLU A 265 6.86 -8.23 23.84
C GLU A 265 5.74 -7.19 23.76
N ALA A 266 5.48 -6.65 22.55
CA ALA A 266 4.54 -5.55 22.39
C ALA A 266 3.10 -6.01 22.08
N GLY A 267 2.86 -7.26 21.67
CA GLY A 267 1.52 -7.78 21.36
C GLY A 267 0.78 -6.97 20.27
N LEU A 268 1.53 -6.32 19.36
CA LEU A 268 0.99 -5.33 18.43
C LEU A 268 0.50 -5.99 17.13
N PRO A 269 -0.76 -5.78 16.71
CA PRO A 269 -1.27 -6.22 15.41
C PRO A 269 -0.42 -5.77 14.22
N SER A 270 0.18 -4.57 14.30
CA SER A 270 1.02 -3.99 13.24
C SER A 270 2.42 -4.63 13.13
N ALA A 271 2.95 -5.23 14.20
CA ALA A 271 4.22 -5.98 14.16
C ALA A 271 4.05 -7.36 13.50
N GLN A 272 2.83 -7.91 13.46
CA GLN A 272 2.56 -9.26 12.96
C GLN A 272 2.90 -9.39 11.47
N ARG A 273 2.60 -8.38 10.64
CA ARG A 273 3.00 -8.42 9.23
C ARG A 273 4.52 -8.46 9.06
N VAL A 274 5.25 -7.81 9.95
CA VAL A 274 6.71 -7.86 9.96
C VAL A 274 7.19 -9.27 10.29
N LEU A 275 6.48 -10.07 11.08
CA LEU A 275 6.78 -11.50 11.26
C LEU A 275 6.66 -12.30 9.95
N LEU A 276 5.70 -11.94 9.09
CA LEU A 276 5.55 -12.60 7.79
C LEU A 276 6.70 -12.21 6.85
N ASP A 277 7.04 -10.92 6.79
CA ASP A 277 8.17 -10.44 5.97
C ASP A 277 9.53 -10.94 6.50
N LEU A 278 9.63 -11.07 7.83
CA LEU A 278 10.74 -11.72 8.51
C LEU A 278 10.85 -13.19 8.11
N ALA A 279 9.72 -13.91 8.08
CA ALA A 279 9.70 -15.31 7.64
C ALA A 279 10.23 -15.43 6.19
N ARG A 280 9.70 -14.61 5.27
CA ARG A 280 10.14 -14.54 3.86
C ARG A 280 11.65 -14.29 3.75
N THR A 281 12.13 -13.26 4.45
CA THR A 281 13.54 -12.85 4.40
C THR A 281 14.46 -13.91 4.99
N ALA A 282 14.10 -14.49 6.15
CA ALA A 282 14.86 -15.57 6.77
C ALA A 282 14.93 -16.81 5.87
N HIS A 283 13.83 -17.19 5.22
CA HIS A 283 13.81 -18.31 4.29
C HIS A 283 14.71 -18.06 3.07
N ALA A 284 14.62 -16.86 2.47
CA ALA A 284 15.49 -16.47 1.37
C ALA A 284 16.98 -16.45 1.76
N GLY A 285 17.30 -16.10 3.01
CA GLY A 285 18.65 -16.14 3.58
C GLY A 285 19.10 -17.53 4.09
N GLY A 286 18.37 -18.60 3.79
CA GLY A 286 18.72 -19.97 4.20
C GLY A 286 18.47 -20.29 5.69
N GLN A 287 17.83 -19.39 6.44
CA GLN A 287 17.59 -19.52 7.88
C GLN A 287 16.26 -20.22 8.17
N ALA A 288 16.11 -21.47 7.71
CA ALA A 288 14.86 -22.22 7.76
C ALA A 288 14.24 -22.32 9.18
N LYS A 289 15.07 -22.48 10.22
CA LYS A 289 14.59 -22.55 11.61
C LYS A 289 13.92 -21.24 12.05
N LEU A 290 14.53 -20.10 11.70
CA LEU A 290 14.02 -18.77 12.05
C LEU A 290 12.81 -18.41 11.20
N ALA A 291 12.84 -18.76 9.90
CA ALA A 291 11.69 -18.61 9.01
C ALA A 291 10.46 -19.34 9.54
N ASN A 292 10.62 -20.62 9.91
CA ASN A 292 9.55 -21.43 10.50
C ASN A 292 9.10 -20.89 11.86
N LYS A 293 10.04 -20.44 12.72
CA LYS A 293 9.69 -19.82 14.00
C LYS A 293 8.86 -18.55 13.80
N SER A 294 9.25 -17.69 12.88
CA SER A 294 8.55 -16.43 12.57
C SER A 294 7.16 -16.69 11.99
N MET A 295 7.05 -17.63 11.04
CA MET A 295 5.77 -18.05 10.49
C MET A 295 4.85 -18.61 11.58
N ASN A 296 5.36 -19.50 12.45
CA ASN A 296 4.56 -20.06 13.55
C ASN A 296 4.10 -19.00 14.55
N LEU A 297 4.93 -18.00 14.84
CA LEU A 297 4.55 -16.87 15.70
C LEU A 297 3.46 -16.03 15.04
N PHE A 298 3.61 -15.70 13.75
CA PHE A 298 2.60 -15.01 12.97
C PHE A 298 1.25 -15.74 13.01
N LEU A 299 1.25 -17.07 12.86
CA LEU A 299 0.03 -17.88 12.91
C LEU A 299 -0.59 -17.89 14.30
N LYS A 300 0.21 -18.08 15.36
CA LYS A 300 -0.27 -18.00 16.74
C LYS A 300 -0.90 -16.65 17.03
N CYS A 301 -0.32 -15.57 16.49
CA CYS A 301 -0.96 -14.27 16.55
C CYS A 301 -2.31 -14.30 15.85
N CYS A 302 -2.40 -14.75 14.59
CA CYS A 302 -3.68 -14.85 13.88
C CYS A 302 -4.73 -15.71 14.62
N GLU A 303 -4.33 -16.79 15.27
CA GLU A 303 -5.19 -17.69 16.06
C GLU A 303 -5.68 -17.04 17.37
N ALA A 304 -4.87 -16.18 17.99
CA ALA A 304 -5.21 -15.51 19.24
C ALA A 304 -6.33 -14.45 19.10
N TYR A 305 -6.57 -13.95 17.87
CA TYR A 305 -7.63 -12.99 17.60
C TYR A 305 -8.89 -13.68 17.05
N SER A 306 -10.04 -13.09 17.37
CA SER A 306 -11.34 -13.52 16.86
C SER A 306 -11.42 -13.44 15.34
N ASP A 307 -12.28 -14.28 14.74
CA ASP A 307 -12.42 -14.36 13.28
C ASP A 307 -13.06 -13.12 12.63
N ASN A 308 -13.65 -12.23 13.42
CA ASN A 308 -14.25 -10.98 12.95
C ASN A 308 -13.23 -9.83 12.80
N VAL A 309 -11.95 -10.08 13.09
CA VAL A 309 -10.93 -9.06 12.99
C VAL A 309 -10.60 -8.79 11.52
N GLU A 310 -10.79 -7.53 11.11
CA GLU A 310 -10.78 -7.07 9.72
C GLU A 310 -9.52 -7.47 8.93
N TRP A 311 -8.35 -7.40 9.57
CA TRP A 311 -7.07 -7.72 8.93
C TRP A 311 -6.80 -9.22 8.79
N LYS A 312 -7.52 -10.09 9.51
CA LYS A 312 -7.17 -11.53 9.64
C LYS A 312 -7.23 -12.26 8.30
N ALA A 313 -8.27 -12.05 7.51
CA ALA A 313 -8.42 -12.69 6.20
C ALA A 313 -7.28 -12.29 5.24
N LEU A 314 -6.95 -11.00 5.19
CA LEU A 314 -5.86 -10.47 4.37
C LEU A 314 -4.49 -11.04 4.80
N PHE A 315 -4.27 -11.14 6.11
CA PHE A 315 -3.03 -11.65 6.68
C PHE A 315 -2.85 -13.15 6.39
N LEU A 316 -3.90 -13.95 6.58
CA LEU A 316 -3.87 -15.38 6.24
C LEU A 316 -3.66 -15.61 4.74
N ALA A 317 -4.27 -14.80 3.87
CA ALA A 317 -4.03 -14.86 2.44
C ALA A 317 -2.59 -14.47 2.07
N SER A 318 -2.00 -13.48 2.74
CA SER A 318 -0.59 -13.11 2.60
C SER A 318 0.35 -14.23 3.07
N ALA A 319 -0.05 -14.95 4.12
CA ALA A 319 0.72 -16.08 4.63
C ALA A 319 0.68 -17.29 3.70
N SER A 320 -0.47 -17.54 3.07
CA SER A 320 -0.59 -18.51 2.00
C SER A 320 0.38 -18.21 0.84
N GLU A 321 0.53 -16.95 0.46
CA GLU A 321 1.50 -16.54 -0.57
C GLU A 321 2.92 -17.04 -0.25
N VAL A 322 3.34 -16.89 1.02
CA VAL A 322 4.65 -17.36 1.49
C VAL A 322 4.77 -18.87 1.42
N LEU A 323 3.73 -19.58 1.83
CA LEU A 323 3.73 -21.04 1.75
C LEU A 323 3.77 -21.55 0.30
N VAL A 324 3.10 -20.86 -0.63
CA VAL A 324 3.21 -21.14 -2.07
C VAL A 324 4.66 -20.99 -2.53
N ASP A 325 5.31 -19.89 -2.16
CA ASP A 325 6.72 -19.64 -2.50
C ASP A 325 7.65 -20.70 -1.89
N TRP A 326 7.35 -21.17 -0.69
CA TRP A 326 8.10 -22.23 0.01
C TRP A 326 7.75 -23.64 -0.45
N LYS A 327 6.95 -23.79 -1.51
CA LYS A 327 6.53 -25.09 -2.06
C LYS A 327 5.77 -25.95 -1.05
N ARG A 328 4.92 -25.34 -0.23
CA ARG A 328 4.03 -25.98 0.75
C ARG A 328 2.55 -25.76 0.37
N PRO A 329 2.09 -26.30 -0.78
CA PRO A 329 0.79 -25.97 -1.35
C PRO A 329 -0.40 -26.46 -0.50
N ASP A 330 -0.27 -27.59 0.21
CA ASP A 330 -1.36 -28.13 1.01
C ASP A 330 -1.65 -27.28 2.25
N GLU A 331 -0.60 -26.78 2.89
CA GLU A 331 -0.73 -25.83 4.00
C GLU A 331 -1.26 -24.48 3.50
N ALA A 332 -0.81 -24.04 2.33
CA ALA A 332 -1.30 -22.82 1.70
C ALA A 332 -2.82 -22.90 1.45
N ARG A 333 -3.31 -24.01 0.88
CA ARG A 333 -4.75 -24.27 0.70
C ARG A 333 -5.51 -24.31 2.02
N ALA A 334 -4.93 -24.93 3.05
CA ALA A 334 -5.56 -24.98 4.36
C ALA A 334 -5.78 -23.58 4.94
N TRP A 335 -4.80 -22.69 4.84
CA TRP A 335 -4.93 -21.31 5.34
C TRP A 335 -5.81 -20.43 4.48
N LEU A 336 -5.81 -20.60 3.16
CA LEU A 336 -6.77 -19.90 2.30
C LEU A 336 -8.21 -20.25 2.65
N LYS A 337 -8.48 -21.52 2.97
CA LYS A 337 -9.81 -21.93 3.42
C LYS A 337 -10.22 -21.21 4.71
N VAL A 338 -9.30 -21.01 5.64
CA VAL A 338 -9.55 -20.23 6.87
C VAL A 338 -9.76 -18.75 6.54
N ALA A 339 -8.97 -18.18 5.63
CA ALA A 339 -9.11 -16.79 5.18
C ALA A 339 -10.49 -16.55 4.54
N GLU A 340 -10.92 -17.44 3.65
CA GLU A 340 -12.23 -17.41 3.00
C GLU A 340 -13.38 -17.48 4.01
N ALA A 341 -13.28 -18.38 5.00
CA ALA A 341 -14.29 -18.51 6.06
C ALA A 341 -14.37 -17.28 7.00
N ALA A 342 -13.34 -16.42 7.00
CA ALA A 342 -13.34 -15.16 7.75
C ALA A 342 -13.99 -14.01 6.97
N ILE A 343 -14.07 -14.08 5.64
CA ILE A 343 -14.62 -12.99 4.80
C ILE A 343 -16.03 -12.53 5.21
N PRO A 344 -17.01 -13.42 5.49
CA PRO A 344 -18.34 -12.98 5.91
C PRO A 344 -18.39 -12.32 7.30
N LYS A 345 -17.29 -12.39 8.07
CA LYS A 345 -17.22 -11.94 9.46
C LYS A 345 -16.51 -10.58 9.61
N ILE A 346 -15.86 -10.10 8.56
CA ILE A 346 -15.11 -8.83 8.57
C ILE A 346 -15.95 -7.68 8.01
N PHE A 347 -15.52 -6.45 8.29
CA PHE A 347 -16.17 -5.28 7.75
C PHE A 347 -16.11 -5.28 6.22
N VAL A 348 -17.27 -4.99 5.62
CA VAL A 348 -17.51 -5.15 4.19
C VAL A 348 -16.58 -4.30 3.32
N MET A 349 -16.07 -3.17 3.83
CA MET A 349 -15.13 -2.33 3.09
C MET A 349 -13.74 -2.96 2.94
N GLU A 350 -13.34 -3.83 3.86
CA GLU A 350 -12.03 -4.51 3.84
C GLU A 350 -12.09 -5.86 3.11
N ALA A 351 -13.29 -6.41 2.95
CA ALA A 351 -13.50 -7.70 2.30
C ALA A 351 -12.96 -7.77 0.86
N PRO A 352 -13.14 -6.77 -0.04
CA PRO A 352 -12.58 -6.82 -1.39
C PRO A 352 -11.08 -7.00 -1.44
N ALA A 353 -10.34 -6.30 -0.57
CA ALA A 353 -8.88 -6.38 -0.55
C ALA A 353 -8.41 -7.80 -0.20
N ALA A 354 -9.03 -8.40 0.83
CA ALA A 354 -8.74 -9.77 1.23
C ALA A 354 -9.16 -10.79 0.15
N MET A 355 -10.35 -10.63 -0.42
CA MET A 355 -10.87 -11.51 -1.49
C MET A 355 -9.99 -11.46 -2.74
N LEU A 356 -9.49 -10.30 -3.17
CA LEU A 356 -8.58 -10.18 -4.30
C LEU A 356 -7.26 -10.92 -4.05
N LEU A 357 -6.71 -10.82 -2.83
CA LEU A 357 -5.50 -11.54 -2.48
C LEU A 357 -5.75 -13.05 -2.42
N ILE A 358 -6.90 -13.48 -1.90
CA ILE A 358 -7.33 -14.89 -1.92
C ILE A 358 -7.44 -15.38 -3.37
N ALA A 359 -8.11 -14.63 -4.25
CA ALA A 359 -8.26 -14.96 -5.66
C ALA A 359 -6.89 -15.13 -6.35
N GLN A 360 -5.94 -14.22 -6.07
CA GLN A 360 -4.58 -14.33 -6.56
C GLN A 360 -3.89 -15.63 -6.11
N GLN A 361 -4.01 -16.00 -4.83
CA GLN A 361 -3.38 -17.23 -4.35
C GLN A 361 -4.09 -18.49 -4.87
N ARG A 362 -5.43 -18.45 -5.03
CA ARG A 362 -6.20 -19.53 -5.66
C ARG A 362 -5.76 -19.77 -7.09
N GLU A 363 -5.55 -18.71 -7.86
CA GLU A 363 -5.05 -18.86 -9.22
C GLU A 363 -3.67 -19.52 -9.26
N ARG A 364 -2.76 -19.12 -8.35
CA ARG A 364 -1.41 -19.70 -8.27
C ARG A 364 -1.40 -21.17 -7.86
N LEU A 365 -2.37 -21.60 -7.03
CA LEU A 365 -2.45 -22.96 -6.49
C LEU A 365 -3.28 -23.92 -7.35
N ASP A 366 -4.40 -23.42 -7.87
CA ASP A 366 -5.50 -24.23 -8.41
C ASP A 366 -5.92 -23.77 -9.83
N GLY A 367 -5.31 -22.71 -10.35
CA GLY A 367 -5.56 -22.17 -11.70
C GLY A 367 -6.66 -21.12 -11.77
N ALA A 368 -6.78 -20.44 -12.93
CA ALA A 368 -7.66 -19.28 -13.12
C ALA A 368 -9.15 -19.58 -12.82
N ALA A 369 -9.62 -20.79 -13.15
CA ALA A 369 -11.00 -21.20 -12.89
C ALA A 369 -11.37 -21.22 -11.39
N ALA A 370 -10.39 -21.43 -10.51
CA ALA A 370 -10.62 -21.40 -9.06
C ALA A 370 -10.71 -19.97 -8.50
N ALA A 371 -10.14 -18.98 -9.19
CA ALA A 371 -10.16 -17.58 -8.79
C ALA A 371 -11.42 -16.84 -9.26
N GLU A 372 -11.96 -17.19 -10.43
CA GLU A 372 -13.09 -16.47 -11.07
C GLU A 372 -14.31 -16.30 -10.15
N PRO A 373 -14.80 -17.31 -9.41
CA PRO A 373 -15.95 -17.14 -8.52
C PRO A 373 -15.71 -16.08 -7.43
N ILE A 374 -14.46 -15.96 -6.97
CA ILE A 374 -14.06 -14.98 -5.96
C ILE A 374 -14.00 -13.59 -6.59
N LEU A 375 -13.43 -13.46 -7.79
CA LEU A 375 -13.39 -12.18 -8.53
C LEU A 375 -14.80 -11.64 -8.82
N LEU A 376 -15.73 -12.51 -9.21
CA LEU A 376 -17.14 -12.16 -9.39
C LEU A 376 -17.79 -11.74 -8.05
N ALA A 377 -17.45 -12.41 -6.95
CA ALA A 377 -17.93 -12.02 -5.62
C ALA A 377 -17.39 -10.65 -5.19
N VAL A 378 -16.13 -10.32 -5.51
CA VAL A 378 -15.56 -8.98 -5.30
C VAL A 378 -16.35 -7.93 -6.07
N ALA A 379 -16.59 -8.14 -7.37
CA ALA A 379 -17.34 -7.19 -8.19
C ALA A 379 -18.76 -6.96 -7.64
N ARG A 380 -19.44 -8.02 -7.21
CA ARG A 380 -20.78 -7.94 -6.58
C ARG A 380 -20.75 -7.22 -5.25
N ALA A 381 -19.74 -7.47 -4.41
CA ALA A 381 -19.54 -6.75 -3.16
C ALA A 381 -19.39 -5.26 -3.43
N GLY A 382 -18.50 -4.87 -4.36
CA GLY A 382 -18.31 -3.48 -4.79
C GLY A 382 -19.62 -2.78 -5.19
N ARG A 383 -20.44 -3.46 -6.00
CA ARG A 383 -21.74 -2.94 -6.46
C ARG A 383 -22.81 -2.88 -5.35
N SER A 384 -22.78 -3.79 -4.39
CA SER A 384 -23.81 -3.87 -3.35
C SER A 384 -23.83 -2.67 -2.38
N HIS A 385 -22.78 -1.85 -2.39
CA HIS A 385 -22.77 -0.60 -1.63
C HIS A 385 -23.31 0.54 -2.46
N ALA A 386 -24.34 1.21 -1.92
CA ALA A 386 -24.93 2.41 -2.50
C ALA A 386 -23.96 3.61 -2.57
N HIS A 387 -22.71 3.48 -2.11
CA HIS A 387 -21.74 4.57 -2.11
C HIS A 387 -20.81 4.47 -3.32
N PRO A 388 -20.81 5.45 -4.24
CA PRO A 388 -19.99 5.45 -5.47
C PRO A 388 -18.50 5.19 -5.23
N ARG A 389 -17.94 5.77 -4.16
CA ARG A 389 -16.58 5.50 -3.68
C ARG A 389 -16.21 4.02 -3.59
N PHE A 390 -17.07 3.17 -3.01
CA PHE A 390 -16.71 1.77 -2.80
C PHE A 390 -16.73 0.98 -4.11
N LEU A 391 -17.66 1.31 -5.00
CA LEU A 391 -17.68 0.78 -6.35
C LEU A 391 -16.40 1.17 -7.10
N ALA A 392 -15.99 2.43 -7.01
CA ALA A 392 -14.76 2.95 -7.63
C ALA A 392 -13.52 2.21 -7.13
N GLU A 393 -13.35 2.15 -5.80
CA GLU A 393 -12.23 1.48 -5.16
C GLU A 393 -12.15 0.01 -5.55
N THR A 394 -13.29 -0.68 -5.54
CA THR A 394 -13.37 -2.10 -5.92
C THR A 394 -13.03 -2.30 -7.39
N ALA A 395 -13.57 -1.46 -8.28
CA ALA A 395 -13.35 -1.54 -9.71
C ALA A 395 -11.89 -1.27 -10.08
N VAL A 396 -11.28 -0.23 -9.51
CA VAL A 396 -9.85 0.09 -9.69
C VAL A 396 -8.99 -1.08 -9.23
N ARG A 397 -9.23 -1.62 -8.02
CA ARG A 397 -8.45 -2.76 -7.48
C ARG A 397 -8.60 -4.03 -8.33
N LEU A 398 -9.78 -4.34 -8.83
CA LEU A 398 -10.01 -5.45 -9.76
C LEU A 398 -9.21 -5.26 -11.05
N CYS A 399 -9.27 -4.07 -11.64
CA CYS A 399 -8.51 -3.76 -12.85
C CYS A 399 -6.99 -3.87 -12.63
N LEU A 400 -6.49 -3.37 -11.50
CA LEU A 400 -5.08 -3.51 -11.12
C LEU A 400 -4.70 -5.00 -10.94
N HIS A 401 -5.57 -5.82 -10.37
CA HIS A 401 -5.38 -7.26 -10.25
C HIS A 401 -5.29 -7.95 -11.63
N TYR A 402 -6.21 -7.66 -12.55
CA TYR A 402 -6.14 -8.19 -13.92
C TYR A 402 -4.87 -7.74 -14.65
N ASN A 403 -4.41 -6.50 -14.40
CA ASN A 403 -3.13 -6.03 -14.93
C ASN A 403 -1.93 -6.83 -14.39
N THR A 404 -1.88 -7.20 -13.11
CA THR A 404 -0.78 -8.03 -12.58
C THR A 404 -0.77 -9.43 -13.19
N LEU A 405 -1.93 -9.94 -13.59
CA LEU A 405 -2.08 -11.21 -14.32
C LEU A 405 -1.82 -11.08 -15.83
N SER A 406 -1.62 -9.86 -16.35
CA SER A 406 -1.46 -9.57 -17.78
C SER A 406 -2.64 -10.08 -18.63
N ARG A 407 -3.87 -9.91 -18.14
CA ARG A 407 -5.10 -10.36 -18.81
C ARG A 407 -6.14 -9.24 -18.88
N PRO A 408 -7.03 -9.24 -19.89
CA PRO A 408 -8.17 -8.32 -19.89
C PRO A 408 -9.12 -8.64 -18.72
N VAL A 409 -9.85 -7.63 -18.26
CA VAL A 409 -10.94 -7.80 -17.29
C VAL A 409 -12.02 -8.68 -17.92
N SER A 410 -12.54 -9.67 -17.17
CA SER A 410 -13.58 -10.55 -17.71
C SER A 410 -14.86 -9.77 -18.01
N ALA A 411 -15.55 -10.13 -19.09
CA ALA A 411 -16.76 -9.43 -19.53
C ALA A 411 -17.85 -9.43 -18.45
N GLU A 412 -17.95 -10.51 -17.67
CA GLU A 412 -18.86 -10.62 -16.54
C GLU A 412 -18.52 -9.63 -15.42
N VAL A 413 -17.23 -9.48 -15.06
CA VAL A 413 -16.79 -8.46 -14.09
C VAL A 413 -17.10 -7.05 -14.61
N THR A 414 -16.79 -6.76 -15.87
CA THR A 414 -17.10 -5.45 -16.48
C THR A 414 -18.60 -5.15 -16.46
N GLN A 415 -19.44 -6.15 -16.75
CA GLN A 415 -20.90 -6.02 -16.70
C GLN A 415 -21.39 -5.72 -15.29
N ILE A 416 -20.87 -6.41 -14.27
CA ILE A 416 -21.24 -6.17 -12.87
C ILE A 416 -20.83 -4.75 -12.44
N LEU A 417 -19.67 -4.28 -12.86
CA LEU A 417 -19.15 -2.96 -12.47
C LEU A 417 -19.70 -1.80 -13.31
N ASN A 418 -20.55 -2.05 -14.30
CA ASN A 418 -21.07 -0.99 -15.17
C ASN A 418 -21.90 0.04 -14.36
N PRO A 419 -21.48 1.32 -14.30
CA PRO A 419 -22.17 2.36 -13.54
C PRO A 419 -23.56 2.69 -14.07
N ALA A 420 -23.81 2.47 -15.38
CA ALA A 420 -25.08 2.79 -16.02
C ALA A 420 -26.27 1.98 -15.49
N ASP A 421 -26.00 0.87 -14.78
CA ASP A 421 -27.00 -0.02 -14.21
C ASP A 421 -27.21 0.21 -12.70
N VAL A 422 -26.66 1.29 -12.13
CA VAL A 422 -26.89 1.69 -10.74
C VAL A 422 -28.17 2.49 -10.67
N GLU A 423 -29.29 1.82 -10.38
CA GLU A 423 -30.54 2.50 -10.00
C GLU A 423 -30.28 3.33 -8.73
N VAL A 424 -30.18 4.65 -8.89
CA VAL A 424 -30.28 5.58 -7.78
C VAL A 424 -31.72 5.49 -7.29
N LYS A 425 -31.93 4.82 -6.16
CA LYS A 425 -33.20 4.96 -5.44
C LYS A 425 -33.18 6.34 -4.80
N ASP A 426 -33.99 7.25 -5.37
CA ASP A 426 -34.32 8.56 -4.81
C ASP A 426 -34.83 8.47 -3.37
#